data_AF-A0A521MPW7-F1
#
_entry.id   AF-A0A521MPW7-F1
#
_cell.length_a   1.000
_cell.length_b   1.000
_cell.length_c   1.000
_cell.angle_alpha   90.00
_cell.angle_beta   90.00
_cell.angle_gamma   90.00
#
_symmetry.space_group_name_H-M   'P 1'
#
loop_
_entity.id
_entity.type
_entity.pdbx_description
1 polymer ?
#
loop_
_entity_poly.entity_id
_entity_poly.type
_entity_poly.pdbx_seq_one_letter_code
_entity_poly.pdbx_strand_id
1 'polypeptide(L)'
;MIGVRAPLASYRVAITELPERARSANDPRGSIVVVGGGTGWFARAVSAVEAGAAGLVVADPAVEVSGISGFAESDLRGVPVALDRELLRPDVAAEISREQPASVLTATCAAPAAAFDRTICDAVGWLRVLAGGPLQVTALQAGDGGLIMAVEGRGCPGGVLARVLVEPTAVPRLRVSAIGAVRSEVSAAAAAATVVRMDDERGTLIAPARFETRQRLALRRAIAAVTNGTMLDDLHEFAIDAEIALAGRRALSP
;
A
#
# COMPACT_ATOMS: atom_id res chain seq x y z
N MET A 1 -8.47 21.08 15.35
CA MET A 1 -8.73 20.82 13.92
C MET A 1 -7.52 21.20 13.10
N ILE A 2 -7.11 20.36 12.15
CA ILE A 2 -6.00 20.64 11.24
C ILE A 2 -6.52 21.02 9.84
N GLY A 3 -5.81 21.92 9.15
CA GLY A 3 -6.11 22.28 7.77
C GLY A 3 -5.70 21.15 6.81
N VAL A 4 -6.49 20.90 5.78
CA VAL A 4 -6.21 19.89 4.76
C VAL A 4 -6.33 20.51 3.38
N ARG A 5 -5.22 20.50 2.62
CA ARG A 5 -5.18 20.92 1.22
C ARG A 5 -5.33 19.71 0.32
N ALA A 6 -6.51 19.53 -0.25
CA ALA A 6 -6.87 18.37 -1.06
C ALA A 6 -7.33 18.75 -2.48
N PRO A 7 -6.45 18.66 -3.49
CA PRO A 7 -6.85 18.90 -4.88
C PRO A 7 -7.78 17.80 -5.44
N LEU A 8 -7.71 16.58 -4.87
CA LEU A 8 -8.47 15.41 -5.30
C LEU A 8 -9.90 15.42 -4.72
N ALA A 9 -10.90 15.16 -5.57
CA ALA A 9 -12.32 15.22 -5.19
C ALA A 9 -12.69 14.23 -4.08
N SER A 10 -12.17 13.01 -4.13
CA SER A 10 -12.41 11.97 -3.12
C SER A 10 -11.94 12.40 -1.72
N TYR A 11 -10.86 13.17 -1.64
CA TYR A 11 -10.37 13.70 -0.38
C TYR A 11 -11.16 14.90 0.14
N ARG A 12 -11.83 15.66 -0.73
CA ARG A 12 -12.78 16.70 -0.27
C ARG A 12 -13.96 16.08 0.47
N VAL A 13 -14.47 14.95 -0.02
CA VAL A 13 -15.51 14.17 0.68
C VAL A 13 -14.98 13.67 2.04
N ALA A 14 -13.79 13.07 2.07
CA ALA A 14 -13.17 12.61 3.31
C ALA A 14 -12.99 13.71 4.37
N ILE A 15 -12.69 14.95 3.96
CA ILE A 15 -12.63 16.11 4.86
C ILE A 15 -14.00 16.38 5.48
N THR A 16 -15.08 16.37 4.67
CA THR A 16 -16.45 16.60 5.16
C THR A 16 -16.96 15.49 6.09
N GLU A 17 -16.41 14.29 5.99
CA GLU A 17 -16.71 13.14 6.87
C GLU A 17 -15.93 13.18 8.20
N LEU A 18 -15.06 14.19 8.40
CA LEU A 18 -14.21 14.39 9.58
C LEU A 18 -14.29 15.82 10.15
N PRO A 19 -15.49 16.41 10.35
CA PRO A 19 -15.64 17.84 10.65
C PRO A 19 -14.99 18.28 11.97
N GLU A 20 -14.96 17.42 12.99
CA GLU A 20 -14.33 17.71 14.29
C GLU A 20 -12.78 17.68 14.25
N ARG A 21 -12.21 17.15 13.16
CA ARG A 21 -10.77 16.88 13.06
C ARG A 21 -10.10 17.63 11.91
N ALA A 22 -10.79 17.80 10.79
CA ALA A 22 -10.27 18.36 9.55
C ALA A 22 -11.10 19.54 9.06
N ARG A 23 -10.43 20.52 8.46
CA ARG A 23 -11.08 21.59 7.68
C ARG A 23 -10.36 21.77 6.35
N SER A 24 -11.08 22.19 5.32
CA SER A 24 -10.44 22.53 4.04
C SER A 24 -9.48 23.71 4.21
N ALA A 25 -8.32 23.64 3.56
CA ALA A 25 -7.31 24.69 3.54
C ALA A 25 -6.77 24.89 2.12
N ASN A 26 -6.45 26.14 1.78
CA ASN A 26 -5.84 26.49 0.49
C ASN A 26 -4.31 26.59 0.59
N ASP A 27 -3.79 26.89 1.78
CA ASP A 27 -2.36 27.05 2.06
C ASP A 27 -1.75 25.73 2.54
N PRO A 28 -0.65 25.24 1.92
CA PRO A 28 0.10 24.10 2.42
C PRO A 28 0.70 24.33 3.82
N ARG A 29 1.05 25.56 4.20
CA ARG A 29 1.75 25.84 5.46
C ARG A 29 0.90 25.44 6.68
N GLY A 30 1.44 24.55 7.50
CA GLY A 30 0.77 24.03 8.70
C GLY A 30 -0.40 23.09 8.41
N SER A 31 -0.64 22.73 7.14
CA SER A 31 -1.73 21.86 6.72
C SER A 31 -1.23 20.45 6.37
N ILE A 32 -2.13 19.48 6.41
CA ILE A 32 -1.91 18.19 5.73
C ILE A 32 -2.15 18.40 4.23
N VAL A 33 -1.19 18.00 3.40
CA VAL A 33 -1.29 18.14 1.94
C VAL A 33 -1.53 16.77 1.30
N VAL A 34 -2.58 16.67 0.49
CA VAL A 34 -2.85 15.48 -0.31
C VAL A 34 -2.18 15.62 -1.67
N VAL A 35 -1.34 14.64 -2.03
CA VAL A 35 -0.60 14.57 -3.29
C VAL A 35 -1.12 13.39 -4.09
N GLY A 36 -1.38 13.59 -5.39
CA GLY A 36 -1.71 12.49 -6.30
C GLY A 36 -0.47 11.63 -6.59
N GLY A 37 -0.63 10.32 -6.53
CA GLY A 37 0.45 9.33 -6.63
C GLY A 37 0.94 8.98 -8.03
N GLY A 38 0.44 9.64 -9.10
CA GLY A 38 0.98 9.45 -10.45
C GLY A 38 2.45 9.89 -10.57
N THR A 39 3.07 9.68 -11.74
CA THR A 39 4.49 10.00 -12.00
C THR A 39 4.94 11.37 -11.45
N GLY A 40 6.10 11.41 -10.81
CA GLY A 40 6.68 12.59 -10.17
C GLY A 40 6.02 12.94 -8.83
N TRP A 41 5.32 12.01 -8.17
CA TRP A 41 4.64 12.31 -6.91
C TRP A 41 5.62 12.65 -5.80
N PHE A 42 6.83 12.08 -5.82
CA PHE A 42 7.83 12.38 -4.80
C PHE A 42 8.27 13.84 -4.83
N ALA A 43 8.60 14.35 -6.01
CA ALA A 43 8.97 15.75 -6.18
C ALA A 43 7.85 16.70 -5.72
N ARG A 44 6.58 16.33 -5.96
CA ARG A 44 5.43 17.08 -5.45
C ARG A 44 5.30 16.99 -3.92
N ALA A 45 5.62 15.86 -3.33
CA ALA A 45 5.65 15.68 -1.87
C ALA A 45 6.77 16.53 -1.24
N VAL A 46 7.99 16.50 -1.79
CA VAL A 46 9.11 17.36 -1.36
C VAL A 46 8.73 18.83 -1.47
N SER A 47 8.16 19.27 -2.59
CA SER A 47 7.69 20.65 -2.77
C SER A 47 6.63 21.06 -1.75
N ALA A 48 5.73 20.15 -1.36
CA ALA A 48 4.74 20.42 -0.32
C ALA A 48 5.40 20.58 1.06
N VAL A 49 6.41 19.78 1.39
CA VAL A 49 7.21 19.90 2.61
C VAL A 49 7.97 21.23 2.64
N GLU A 50 8.61 21.62 1.53
CA GLU A 50 9.29 22.90 1.39
C GLU A 50 8.34 24.10 1.56
N ALA A 51 7.10 23.95 1.13
CA ALA A 51 6.05 24.94 1.35
C ALA A 51 5.50 24.96 2.80
N GLY A 52 5.97 24.07 3.67
CA GLY A 52 5.65 24.03 5.09
C GLY A 52 4.49 23.11 5.46
N ALA A 53 4.22 22.05 4.67
CA ALA A 53 3.25 21.03 5.04
C ALA A 53 3.54 20.43 6.42
N ALA A 54 2.51 20.27 7.25
CA ALA A 54 2.61 19.61 8.56
C ALA A 54 2.53 18.08 8.46
N GLY A 55 1.95 17.56 7.38
CA GLY A 55 1.82 16.14 7.09
C GLY A 55 1.46 15.90 5.63
N LEU A 56 1.65 14.67 5.15
CA LEU A 56 1.35 14.29 3.77
C LEU A 56 0.40 13.10 3.71
N VAL A 57 -0.46 13.11 2.69
CA VAL A 57 -1.16 11.92 2.21
C VAL A 57 -0.84 11.74 0.73
N VAL A 58 -0.35 10.56 0.33
CA VAL A 58 -0.11 10.24 -1.09
C VAL A 58 -1.16 9.26 -1.56
N ALA A 59 -1.97 9.70 -2.52
CA ALA A 59 -3.08 8.94 -3.06
C ALA A 59 -2.64 8.01 -4.19
N ASP A 60 -2.75 6.70 -4.00
CA ASP A 60 -2.40 5.66 -4.98
C ASP A 60 -0.99 5.84 -5.59
N PRO A 61 0.08 5.76 -4.76
CA PRO A 61 1.45 6.00 -5.19
C PRO A 61 1.87 5.03 -6.30
N ALA A 62 2.33 5.57 -7.41
CA ALA A 62 2.94 4.83 -8.50
C ALA A 62 4.32 4.33 -8.08
N VAL A 63 4.67 3.15 -8.62
CA VAL A 63 6.00 2.56 -8.52
C VAL A 63 6.89 3.23 -9.59
N GLU A 64 7.85 4.05 -9.18
CA GLU A 64 8.71 4.81 -10.09
C GLU A 64 10.01 4.05 -10.43
N VAL A 65 10.31 3.91 -11.73
CA VAL A 65 11.49 3.16 -12.23
C VAL A 65 12.81 3.87 -11.95
N SER A 66 12.79 5.20 -11.81
CA SER A 66 13.97 6.06 -11.58
C SER A 66 14.64 5.91 -10.21
N GLY A 67 14.31 4.85 -9.47
CA GLY A 67 15.05 4.40 -8.30
C GLY A 67 14.39 4.87 -7.03
N ILE A 68 13.80 3.92 -6.32
CA ILE A 68 13.26 4.15 -4.97
C ILE A 68 14.38 4.47 -3.97
N SER A 69 15.61 4.08 -4.29
CA SER A 69 16.83 4.51 -3.59
C SER A 69 17.02 6.04 -3.54
N GLY A 70 16.23 6.81 -4.32
CA GLY A 70 16.15 8.27 -4.24
C GLY A 70 15.06 8.82 -3.31
N PHE A 71 14.17 7.99 -2.76
CA PHE A 71 13.27 8.39 -1.67
C PHE A 71 14.06 8.44 -0.36
N ALA A 72 14.93 9.43 -0.23
CA ALA A 72 15.54 9.66 1.07
C ALA A 72 14.45 10.24 1.98
N GLU A 73 14.02 9.51 3.00
CA GLU A 73 13.07 10.01 4.01
C GLU A 73 13.55 11.34 4.62
N SER A 74 14.86 11.57 4.63
CA SER A 74 15.48 12.85 4.98
C SER A 74 14.99 14.03 4.15
N ASP A 75 14.66 13.84 2.87
CA ASP A 75 14.17 14.89 1.98
C ASP A 75 12.80 15.41 2.42
N LEU A 76 12.04 14.58 3.15
CA LEU A 76 10.76 14.93 3.73
C LEU A 76 10.88 15.53 5.15
N ARG A 77 12.11 15.73 5.65
CA ARG A 77 12.43 16.49 6.86
C ARG A 77 11.62 16.07 8.11
N GLY A 78 11.30 14.78 8.23
CA GLY A 78 10.52 14.26 9.36
C GLY A 78 9.02 14.62 9.33
N VAL A 79 8.48 15.00 8.17
CA VAL A 79 7.04 15.18 7.98
C VAL A 79 6.37 13.80 7.87
N PRO A 80 5.35 13.49 8.69
CA PRO A 80 4.67 12.19 8.62
C PRO A 80 3.94 12.01 7.28
N VAL A 81 4.10 10.83 6.67
CA VAL A 81 3.50 10.49 5.38
C VAL A 81 2.59 9.27 5.51
N ALA A 82 1.30 9.46 5.20
CA ALA A 82 0.37 8.35 5.05
C ALA A 82 0.22 7.99 3.56
N LEU A 83 0.37 6.72 3.21
CA LEU A 83 0.10 6.23 1.86
C LEU A 83 -1.31 5.63 1.78
N ASP A 84 -2.07 6.06 0.78
CA ASP A 84 -3.37 5.48 0.43
C ASP A 84 -3.19 4.53 -0.75
N ARG A 85 -2.80 3.29 -0.43
CA ARG A 85 -2.61 2.20 -1.39
C ARG A 85 -3.95 1.57 -1.72
N GLU A 86 -4.14 1.17 -2.98
CA GLU A 86 -5.46 0.74 -3.46
C GLU A 86 -5.90 -0.61 -2.92
N LEU A 87 -5.00 -1.59 -2.87
CA LEU A 87 -5.29 -2.97 -2.50
C LEU A 87 -4.68 -3.38 -1.16
N LEU A 88 -3.73 -2.60 -0.62
CA LEU A 88 -3.16 -2.79 0.71
C LEU A 88 -3.77 -1.83 1.72
N ARG A 89 -4.54 -2.38 2.67
CA ARG A 89 -5.29 -1.60 3.64
C ARG A 89 -4.63 -1.66 5.03
N PRO A 90 -4.11 -0.54 5.58
CA PRO A 90 -3.28 -0.57 6.79
C PRO A 90 -3.97 -1.03 8.09
N ASP A 91 -5.25 -0.72 8.28
CA ASP A 91 -6.01 -1.15 9.46
C ASP A 91 -6.26 -2.66 9.47
N VAL A 92 -6.49 -3.25 8.30
CA VAL A 92 -6.59 -4.70 8.11
C VAL A 92 -5.22 -5.36 8.27
N ALA A 93 -4.16 -4.77 7.72
CA ALA A 93 -2.79 -5.26 7.89
C ALA A 93 -2.37 -5.33 9.37
N ALA A 94 -2.69 -4.29 10.14
CA ALA A 94 -2.39 -4.25 11.57
C ALA A 94 -3.13 -5.34 12.38
N GLU A 95 -4.31 -5.76 11.94
CA GLU A 95 -5.08 -6.83 12.59
C GLU A 95 -4.47 -8.21 12.33
N ILE A 96 -4.07 -8.50 11.10
CA ILE A 96 -3.56 -9.83 10.71
C ILE A 96 -2.07 -10.07 11.02
N SER A 97 -1.28 -9.02 11.18
CA SER A 97 0.16 -9.11 11.49
C SER A 97 0.49 -9.79 12.83
N ARG A 98 -0.52 -10.05 13.66
CA ARG A 98 -0.40 -10.62 15.01
C ARG A 98 -0.49 -12.15 15.05
N GLU A 99 -0.69 -12.77 13.89
CA GLU A 99 -0.96 -14.20 13.78
C GLU A 99 0.33 -15.05 13.72
N GLN A 100 0.17 -16.34 13.96
CA GLN A 100 1.23 -17.36 14.07
C GLN A 100 2.17 -17.40 12.85
N PRO A 101 3.42 -17.92 13.02
CA PRO A 101 4.36 -18.04 11.91
C PRO A 101 3.79 -18.90 10.77
N ALA A 102 3.87 -18.37 9.56
CA ALA A 102 3.52 -19.08 8.34
C ALA A 102 4.62 -20.06 7.94
N SER A 103 4.26 -21.20 7.36
CA SER A 103 5.18 -22.16 6.73
C SER A 103 5.37 -21.88 5.25
N VAL A 104 4.34 -21.35 4.58
CA VAL A 104 4.36 -20.99 3.15
C VAL A 104 3.54 -19.73 2.93
N LEU A 105 4.03 -18.83 2.07
CA LEU A 105 3.31 -17.65 1.61
C LEU A 105 2.98 -17.75 0.12
N THR A 106 1.79 -17.32 -0.28
CA THR A 106 1.42 -17.26 -1.70
C THR A 106 0.69 -15.98 -2.02
N ALA A 107 1.00 -15.37 -3.16
CA ALA A 107 0.26 -14.23 -3.69
C ALA A 107 -0.10 -14.51 -5.15
N THR A 108 -1.34 -14.24 -5.49
CA THR A 108 -1.81 -14.21 -6.87
C THR A 108 -2.41 -12.84 -7.11
N CYS A 109 -2.06 -12.20 -8.22
CA CYS A 109 -2.64 -10.92 -8.57
C CYS A 109 -2.83 -10.76 -10.08
N ALA A 110 -3.82 -9.94 -10.44
CA ALA A 110 -4.11 -9.65 -11.83
C ALA A 110 -4.57 -8.20 -11.97
N ALA A 111 -4.04 -7.50 -12.96
CA ALA A 111 -4.35 -6.10 -13.20
C ALA A 111 -4.13 -5.70 -14.67
N PRO A 112 -4.82 -4.67 -15.17
CA PRO A 112 -4.48 -4.06 -16.45
C PRO A 112 -3.08 -3.48 -16.41
N ALA A 113 -2.44 -3.32 -17.57
CA ALA A 113 -1.05 -2.86 -17.67
C ALA A 113 -0.75 -1.57 -16.88
N ALA A 114 -1.70 -0.61 -16.87
CA ALA A 114 -1.54 0.67 -16.17
C ALA A 114 -1.52 0.56 -14.63
N ALA A 115 -2.00 -0.55 -14.06
CA ALA A 115 -2.05 -0.78 -12.62
C ALA A 115 -1.16 -1.95 -12.17
N PHE A 116 -0.46 -2.59 -13.09
CA PHE A 116 0.24 -3.84 -12.86
C PHE A 116 1.33 -3.73 -11.77
N ASP A 117 2.21 -2.75 -11.87
CA ASP A 117 3.30 -2.58 -10.89
C ASP A 117 2.79 -2.25 -9.50
N ARG A 118 1.77 -1.37 -9.40
CA ARG A 118 1.14 -1.04 -8.11
C ARG A 118 0.46 -2.26 -7.49
N THR A 119 -0.17 -3.09 -8.33
CA THR A 119 -0.83 -4.32 -7.88
C THR A 119 0.19 -5.34 -7.36
N ILE A 120 1.33 -5.50 -8.02
CA ILE A 120 2.43 -6.34 -7.53
C ILE A 120 2.97 -5.77 -6.23
N CYS A 121 3.20 -4.47 -6.15
CA CYS A 121 3.67 -3.81 -4.93
C CYS A 121 2.73 -4.08 -3.75
N ASP A 122 1.41 -3.98 -3.95
CA ASP A 122 0.40 -4.31 -2.92
C ASP A 122 0.38 -5.80 -2.56
N ALA A 123 0.55 -6.70 -3.54
CA ALA A 123 0.67 -8.13 -3.27
C ALA A 123 1.91 -8.46 -2.42
N VAL A 124 3.06 -7.85 -2.75
CA VAL A 124 4.31 -7.96 -1.98
C VAL A 124 4.14 -7.38 -0.58
N GLY A 125 3.50 -6.22 -0.45
CA GLY A 125 3.24 -5.61 0.86
C GLY A 125 2.38 -6.49 1.77
N TRP A 126 1.37 -7.16 1.22
CA TRP A 126 0.59 -8.14 1.98
C TRP A 126 1.41 -9.34 2.41
N LEU A 127 2.28 -9.87 1.54
CA LEU A 127 3.19 -10.95 1.89
C LEU A 127 4.16 -10.53 3.01
N ARG A 128 4.69 -9.29 2.96
CA ARG A 128 5.55 -8.72 3.99
C ARG A 128 4.83 -8.62 5.34
N VAL A 129 3.58 -8.16 5.33
CA VAL A 129 2.72 -8.11 6.53
C VAL A 129 2.51 -9.51 7.12
N LEU A 130 2.17 -10.49 6.28
CA LEU A 130 1.94 -11.87 6.71
C LEU A 130 3.21 -12.61 7.14
N ALA A 131 4.36 -12.28 6.55
CA ALA A 131 5.67 -12.76 6.99
C ALA A 131 6.15 -12.10 8.29
N GLY A 132 5.51 -11.00 8.69
CA GLY A 132 5.91 -10.18 9.82
C GLY A 132 7.23 -9.42 9.62
N GLY A 133 7.67 -9.20 8.38
CA GLY A 133 8.96 -8.57 8.09
C GLY A 133 9.31 -8.53 6.61
N PRO A 134 10.46 -7.92 6.26
CA PRO A 134 10.87 -7.71 4.87
C PRO A 134 11.04 -9.02 4.12
N LEU A 135 10.80 -8.95 2.81
CA LEU A 135 10.95 -10.07 1.88
C LEU A 135 12.22 -9.91 1.04
N GLN A 136 12.75 -11.03 0.57
CA GLN A 136 13.82 -11.08 -0.42
C GLN A 136 13.35 -11.89 -1.63
N VAL A 137 13.71 -11.45 -2.83
CA VAL A 137 13.47 -12.22 -4.07
C VAL A 137 14.60 -13.22 -4.24
N THR A 138 14.25 -14.51 -4.35
CA THR A 138 15.22 -15.60 -4.50
C THR A 138 15.31 -16.11 -5.94
N ALA A 139 14.21 -16.03 -6.69
CA ALA A 139 14.18 -16.33 -8.10
C ALA A 139 13.05 -15.55 -8.79
N LEU A 140 13.19 -15.31 -10.09
CA LEU A 140 12.24 -14.51 -10.84
C LEU A 140 12.21 -14.96 -12.30
N GLN A 141 11.01 -15.15 -12.83
CA GLN A 141 10.75 -15.45 -14.22
C GLN A 141 9.64 -14.56 -14.74
N ALA A 142 9.85 -13.93 -15.88
CA ALA A 142 8.86 -13.12 -16.58
C ALA A 142 8.54 -13.73 -17.96
N GLY A 143 7.37 -13.38 -18.49
CA GLY A 143 6.94 -13.70 -19.85
C GLY A 143 5.84 -12.75 -20.31
N ASP A 144 5.37 -12.91 -21.55
CA ASP A 144 4.52 -11.94 -22.26
C ASP A 144 3.21 -11.57 -21.55
N GLY A 145 2.74 -12.40 -20.62
CA GLY A 145 1.48 -12.21 -19.90
C GLY A 145 1.61 -11.96 -18.40
N GLY A 146 2.81 -11.91 -17.85
CA GLY A 146 2.99 -11.82 -16.40
C GLY A 146 4.33 -12.33 -15.87
N LEU A 147 4.40 -12.53 -14.56
CA LEU A 147 5.61 -12.95 -13.88
C LEU A 147 5.33 -13.92 -12.74
N ILE A 148 6.35 -14.70 -12.41
CA ILE A 148 6.43 -15.57 -11.25
C ILE A 148 7.69 -15.17 -10.47
N MET A 149 7.53 -14.90 -9.18
CA MET A 149 8.64 -14.62 -8.27
C MET A 149 8.63 -15.64 -7.14
N ALA A 150 9.80 -16.17 -6.81
CA ALA A 150 10.04 -16.82 -5.53
C ALA A 150 10.56 -15.77 -4.55
N VAL A 151 9.98 -15.75 -3.35
CA VAL A 151 10.34 -14.82 -2.28
C VAL A 151 10.58 -15.58 -0.99
N GLU A 152 11.34 -14.99 -0.08
CA GLU A 152 11.54 -15.51 1.27
C GLU A 152 11.41 -14.38 2.29
N GLY A 153 10.69 -14.63 3.39
CA GLY A 153 10.57 -13.70 4.50
C GLY A 153 10.76 -14.42 5.83
N ARG A 154 11.77 -14.04 6.60
CA ARG A 154 12.10 -14.66 7.92
C ARG A 154 12.20 -16.19 7.87
N GLY A 155 12.78 -16.75 6.81
CA GLY A 155 12.90 -18.19 6.60
C GLY A 155 11.60 -18.89 6.12
N CYS A 156 10.54 -18.12 5.85
CA CYS A 156 9.31 -18.62 5.25
C CYS A 156 9.36 -18.46 3.73
N PRO A 157 9.35 -19.56 2.95
CA PRO A 157 9.32 -19.49 1.50
C PRO A 157 7.95 -19.03 1.00
N GLY A 158 7.94 -18.36 -0.14
CA GLY A 158 6.70 -17.99 -0.80
C GLY A 158 6.86 -17.69 -2.28
N GLY A 159 5.73 -17.37 -2.91
CA GLY A 159 5.70 -17.04 -4.33
C GLY A 159 4.64 -16.01 -4.70
N VAL A 160 4.95 -15.21 -5.72
CA VAL A 160 4.03 -14.25 -6.35
C VAL A 160 3.78 -14.68 -7.78
N LEU A 161 2.52 -14.91 -8.13
CA LEU A 161 2.06 -15.09 -9.51
C LEU A 161 1.27 -13.84 -9.93
N ALA A 162 1.80 -13.08 -10.87
CA ALA A 162 1.15 -11.86 -11.35
C ALA A 162 0.81 -11.97 -12.83
N ARG A 163 -0.41 -11.58 -13.21
CA ARG A 163 -0.88 -11.62 -14.61
C ARG A 163 -1.35 -10.27 -15.10
N VAL A 164 -0.90 -9.88 -16.29
CA VAL A 164 -1.42 -8.72 -17.00
C VAL A 164 -2.77 -9.09 -17.62
N LEU A 165 -3.80 -8.29 -17.35
CA LEU A 165 -5.11 -8.43 -17.94
C LEU A 165 -5.17 -7.71 -19.29
N VAL A 166 -5.76 -8.38 -20.28
CA VAL A 166 -5.91 -7.84 -21.64
C VAL A 166 -6.87 -6.65 -21.68
N GLU A 167 -7.96 -6.74 -20.91
CA GLU A 167 -8.98 -5.70 -20.83
C GLU A 167 -8.47 -4.48 -20.03
N PRO A 168 -8.29 -3.29 -20.65
CA PRO A 168 -7.74 -2.12 -19.97
C PRO A 168 -8.63 -1.59 -18.84
N THR A 169 -9.94 -1.84 -18.92
CA THR A 169 -10.91 -1.42 -17.90
C THR A 169 -11.07 -2.43 -16.76
N ALA A 170 -10.34 -3.54 -16.80
CA ALA A 170 -10.44 -4.57 -15.78
C ALA A 170 -9.99 -4.07 -14.42
N VAL A 171 -10.69 -4.54 -13.39
CA VAL A 171 -10.43 -4.18 -11.99
C VAL A 171 -9.19 -4.93 -11.47
N PRO A 172 -8.17 -4.22 -10.94
CA PRO A 172 -7.06 -4.84 -10.23
C PRO A 172 -7.54 -5.68 -9.05
N ARG A 173 -6.95 -6.85 -8.87
CA ARG A 173 -7.27 -7.76 -7.77
C ARG A 173 -6.07 -8.58 -7.32
N LEU A 174 -6.07 -8.94 -6.05
CA LEU A 174 -5.11 -9.83 -5.44
C LEU A 174 -5.77 -10.81 -4.47
N ARG A 175 -5.10 -11.94 -4.29
CA ARG A 175 -5.33 -12.88 -3.21
C ARG A 175 -3.98 -13.30 -2.64
N VAL A 176 -3.82 -13.13 -1.34
CA VAL A 176 -2.57 -13.43 -0.63
C VAL A 176 -2.88 -14.35 0.54
N SER A 177 -2.10 -15.41 0.71
CA SER A 177 -2.32 -16.40 1.74
C SER A 177 -1.04 -16.70 2.49
N ALA A 178 -1.17 -16.90 3.81
CA ALA A 178 -0.17 -17.46 4.68
C ALA A 178 -0.70 -18.80 5.20
N ILE A 179 0.09 -19.87 5.05
CA ILE A 179 -0.30 -21.23 5.40
C ILE A 179 0.63 -21.70 6.51
N GLY A 180 0.09 -21.89 7.72
CA GLY A 180 0.75 -22.50 8.86
C GLY A 180 -0.23 -23.37 9.65
N ALA A 181 -0.20 -23.30 10.98
CA ALA A 181 -1.25 -23.89 11.83
C ALA A 181 -2.62 -23.23 11.60
N VAL A 182 -2.59 -21.94 11.26
CA VAL A 182 -3.74 -21.17 10.77
C VAL A 182 -3.46 -20.81 9.31
N ARG A 183 -4.46 -20.97 8.44
CA ARG A 183 -4.42 -20.44 7.07
C ARG A 183 -5.10 -19.08 7.04
N SER A 184 -4.34 -18.03 6.86
CA SER A 184 -4.85 -16.68 6.64
C SER A 184 -4.89 -16.39 5.14
N GLU A 185 -6.00 -15.85 4.65
CA GLU A 185 -6.19 -15.46 3.25
C GLU A 185 -6.80 -14.05 3.19
N VAL A 186 -6.13 -13.17 2.45
CA VAL A 186 -6.56 -11.80 2.17
C VAL A 186 -6.96 -11.73 0.70
N SER A 187 -8.19 -11.30 0.42
CA SER A 187 -8.66 -10.99 -0.93
C SER A 187 -8.99 -9.51 -1.01
N ALA A 188 -8.43 -8.83 -2.02
CA ALA A 188 -8.71 -7.43 -2.28
C ALA A 188 -8.92 -7.20 -3.79
N ALA A 189 -9.85 -6.32 -4.12
CA ALA A 189 -10.06 -5.84 -5.47
C ALA A 189 -10.39 -4.34 -5.41
N ALA A 190 -10.01 -3.58 -6.44
CA ALA A 190 -10.34 -2.17 -6.46
C ALA A 190 -11.87 -1.99 -6.42
N ALA A 191 -12.33 -0.98 -5.68
CA ALA A 191 -13.74 -0.71 -5.38
C ALA A 191 -14.51 -1.80 -4.58
N ALA A 192 -13.85 -2.87 -4.11
CA ALA A 192 -14.43 -3.86 -3.21
C ALA A 192 -13.82 -3.76 -1.80
N ALA A 193 -14.55 -4.26 -0.80
CA ALA A 193 -14.01 -4.40 0.54
C ALA A 193 -12.92 -5.49 0.55
N THR A 194 -11.84 -5.25 1.30
CA THR A 194 -10.85 -6.28 1.62
C THR A 194 -11.51 -7.33 2.52
N VAL A 195 -11.41 -8.60 2.13
CA VAL A 195 -11.92 -9.75 2.89
C VAL A 195 -10.74 -10.51 3.47
N VAL A 196 -10.77 -10.76 4.77
CA VAL A 196 -9.81 -11.62 5.46
C VAL A 196 -10.53 -12.85 5.97
N ARG A 197 -9.97 -14.02 5.65
CA ARG A 197 -10.45 -15.34 6.07
C ARG A 197 -9.32 -16.05 6.80
N MET A 198 -9.62 -16.62 7.95
CA MET A 198 -8.70 -17.43 8.74
C MET A 198 -9.32 -18.80 8.95
N ASP A 199 -8.60 -19.86 8.56
CA ASP A 199 -9.01 -21.23 8.80
C ASP A 199 -8.07 -21.89 9.82
N ASP A 200 -8.66 -22.52 10.83
CA ASP A 200 -7.96 -23.34 11.80
C ASP A 200 -8.73 -24.67 12.04
N GLU A 201 -8.30 -25.44 13.03
CA GLU A 201 -8.96 -26.70 13.43
C GLU A 201 -10.41 -26.51 13.94
N ARG A 202 -10.78 -25.28 14.34
CA ARG A 202 -12.10 -24.93 14.88
C ARG A 202 -13.05 -24.46 13.79
N GLY A 203 -12.54 -24.14 12.61
CA GLY A 203 -13.31 -23.79 11.41
C GLY A 203 -12.81 -22.52 10.76
N THR A 204 -13.73 -21.78 10.13
CA THR A 204 -13.42 -20.58 9.37
C THR A 204 -13.93 -19.33 10.09
N LEU A 205 -13.03 -18.39 10.37
CA LEU A 205 -13.36 -17.03 10.79
C LEU A 205 -13.22 -16.07 9.61
N ILE A 206 -14.21 -15.20 9.43
CA ILE A 206 -14.17 -14.11 8.45
C ILE A 206 -14.12 -12.80 9.24
N ALA A 207 -13.08 -12.00 9.02
CA ALA A 207 -12.95 -10.72 9.71
C ALA A 207 -14.08 -9.75 9.31
N PRO A 208 -14.57 -8.91 10.24
CA PRO A 208 -15.62 -7.94 9.94
C PRO A 208 -15.22 -6.99 8.79
N ALA A 209 -16.16 -6.74 7.88
CA ALA A 209 -15.96 -5.78 6.81
C ALA A 209 -15.71 -4.37 7.37
N ARG A 210 -14.72 -3.68 6.79
CA ARG A 210 -14.36 -2.31 7.16
C ARG A 210 -15.02 -1.31 6.19
N PHE A 211 -16.06 -0.63 6.64
CA PHE A 211 -16.87 0.28 5.81
C PHE A 211 -16.27 1.70 5.65
N GLU A 212 -15.26 2.07 6.43
CA GLU A 212 -14.55 3.33 6.24
C GLU A 212 -13.85 3.35 4.89
N THR A 213 -14.04 4.42 4.10
CA THR A 213 -13.39 4.62 2.81
C THR A 213 -11.88 4.76 2.96
N ARG A 214 -11.11 4.38 1.92
CA ARG A 214 -9.64 4.47 1.96
C ARG A 214 -9.15 5.89 2.20
N GLN A 215 -9.78 6.88 1.57
CA GLN A 215 -9.40 8.29 1.69
C GLN A 215 -9.66 8.82 3.10
N ARG A 216 -10.79 8.46 3.71
CA ARG A 216 -11.08 8.83 5.10
C ARG A 216 -10.10 8.16 6.07
N LEU A 217 -9.78 6.88 5.86
CA LEU A 217 -8.78 6.16 6.63
C LEU A 217 -7.39 6.82 6.54
N ALA A 218 -6.90 7.08 5.33
CA ALA A 218 -5.61 7.70 5.10
C ALA A 218 -5.52 9.10 5.74
N LEU A 219 -6.57 9.91 5.58
CA LEU A 219 -6.64 11.22 6.21
C LEU A 219 -6.68 11.13 7.73
N ARG A 220 -7.46 10.21 8.30
CA ARG A 220 -7.52 9.98 9.75
C ARG A 220 -6.17 9.55 10.32
N ARG A 221 -5.42 8.70 9.61
CA ARG A 221 -4.07 8.29 9.99
C ARG A 221 -3.10 9.46 9.95
N ALA A 222 -3.10 10.25 8.89
CA ALA A 222 -2.26 11.45 8.79
C ALA A 222 -2.57 12.48 9.88
N ILE A 223 -3.85 12.73 10.19
CA ILE A 223 -4.25 13.63 11.28
C ILE A 223 -3.71 13.13 12.63
N ALA A 224 -3.87 11.84 12.91
CA ALA A 224 -3.38 11.25 14.15
C ALA A 224 -1.85 11.38 14.25
N ALA A 225 -1.14 11.10 13.16
CA ALA A 225 0.32 11.19 13.10
C ALA A 225 0.82 12.61 13.39
N VAL A 226 0.24 13.62 12.73
CA VAL A 226 0.60 15.02 12.95
C VAL A 226 0.23 15.49 14.36
N THR A 227 -0.94 15.10 14.87
CA THR A 227 -1.41 15.51 16.20
C THR A 227 -0.54 14.93 17.31
N ASN A 228 -0.09 13.68 17.13
CA ASN A 228 0.71 12.96 18.13
C ASN A 228 2.21 13.12 17.94
N GLY A 229 2.67 13.76 16.86
CA GLY A 229 4.08 13.86 16.50
C GLY A 229 4.74 12.52 16.18
N THR A 230 3.98 11.56 15.63
CA THR A 230 4.48 10.21 15.32
C THR A 230 4.75 10.05 13.83
N MET A 231 5.87 9.42 13.49
CA MET A 231 6.15 8.99 12.12
C MET A 231 5.35 7.73 11.76
N LEU A 232 5.08 7.58 10.47
CA LEU A 232 4.46 6.40 9.89
C LEU A 232 5.51 5.66 9.07
N ASP A 233 5.55 4.34 9.16
CA ASP A 233 6.50 3.50 8.41
C ASP A 233 6.10 3.31 6.93
N ASP A 234 4.96 3.88 6.51
CA ASP A 234 4.37 3.66 5.18
C ASP A 234 5.37 3.87 4.04
N LEU A 235 6.21 4.90 4.11
CA LEU A 235 7.16 5.23 3.05
C LEU A 235 8.30 4.21 2.99
N HIS A 236 8.91 3.90 4.14
CA HIS A 236 9.93 2.86 4.26
C HIS A 236 9.42 1.50 3.76
N GLU A 237 8.23 1.10 4.20
CA GLU A 237 7.61 -0.14 3.81
C GLU A 237 7.28 -0.20 2.32
N PHE A 238 6.71 0.89 1.78
CA PHE A 238 6.42 1.00 0.36
C PHE A 238 7.69 0.96 -0.48
N ALA A 239 8.79 1.56 -0.01
CA ALA A 239 10.06 1.52 -0.71
C ALA A 239 10.56 0.07 -0.89
N ILE A 240 10.54 -0.72 0.19
CA ILE A 240 10.90 -2.15 0.14
C ILE A 240 9.99 -2.92 -0.82
N ASP A 241 8.67 -2.73 -0.71
CA ASP A 241 7.68 -3.43 -1.53
C ASP A 241 7.84 -3.09 -3.02
N ALA A 242 8.10 -1.82 -3.31
CA ALA A 242 8.19 -1.31 -4.66
C ALA A 242 9.54 -1.64 -5.33
N GLU A 243 10.63 -1.83 -4.58
CA GLU A 243 11.89 -2.39 -5.11
C GLU A 243 11.70 -3.80 -5.66
N ILE A 244 10.95 -4.65 -4.96
CA ILE A 244 10.60 -6.00 -5.41
C ILE A 244 9.71 -5.95 -6.65
N ALA A 245 8.70 -5.06 -6.67
CA ALA A 245 7.84 -4.88 -7.84
C ALA A 245 8.63 -4.44 -9.08
N LEU A 246 9.60 -3.52 -8.92
CA LEU A 246 10.47 -3.06 -10.00
C LEU A 246 11.39 -4.17 -10.53
N ALA A 247 11.89 -5.07 -9.68
CA ALA A 247 12.65 -6.23 -10.13
C ALA A 247 11.82 -7.09 -11.11
N GLY A 248 10.54 -7.27 -10.82
CA GLY A 248 9.57 -7.91 -11.72
C GLY A 248 9.41 -7.18 -13.05
N ARG A 249 9.25 -5.85 -13.03
CA ARG A 249 9.09 -5.06 -14.24
C ARG A 249 10.32 -5.09 -15.16
N ARG A 250 11.53 -5.05 -14.58
CA ARG A 250 12.78 -5.13 -15.34
C ARG A 250 12.88 -6.44 -16.12
N ALA A 251 12.38 -7.55 -15.57
CA ALA A 251 12.38 -8.82 -16.28
C ALA A 251 11.32 -8.92 -17.39
N LEU A 252 10.26 -8.11 -17.34
CA LEU A 252 9.25 -8.01 -18.40
C LEU A 252 9.70 -7.13 -19.58
N SER A 253 10.75 -6.33 -19.40
CA SER A 253 11.32 -5.46 -20.43
C SER A 253 12.56 -6.15 -21.01
N PRO A 254 12.51 -6.70 -22.24
CA PRO A 254 13.65 -7.40 -22.85
C PRO A 254 14.85 -6.49 -23.11
#